data_AF-A0A3D2FWI3-F1
#
_entry.id   AF-A0A3D2FWI3-F1
#
_cell.length_a   1.000
_cell.length_b   1.000
_cell.length_c   1.000
_cell.angle_alpha   90.00
_cell.angle_beta   90.00
_cell.angle_gamma   90.00
#
_symmetry.space_group_name_H-M   'P 1'
#
loop_
_entity.id
_entity.type
_entity.pdbx_description
1 polymer ?
#
loop_
_entity_poly.entity_id
_entity_poly.type
_entity_poly.pdbx_seq_one_letter_code
_entity_poly.pdbx_strand_id
1 'polypeptide(L)'
;MADNEGEAWLALRETDRELACCLLFVPSDLRGLLSDLLSLAHECENAIRIPSESMLAAIRLQWWVDALAGDDPTVAPLAERLHGHLRSGKIGIGQLHALIGLWQDRLQDGTQGAAGCWAQAFAMMPRIEERHDLARMAAEIGRCFAGDEAPDVDLKKLRRQVGADTRWLFLLACLIRHDQTSHGTGTDGLLVWRMLAWRWGIRLPS
;
A
#
# COMPACT_ATOMS: atom_id res chain seq x y z
N MET A 1 -9.08 -19.32 -12.64
CA MET A 1 -9.04 -18.56 -11.37
C MET A 1 -7.64 -18.06 -10.99
N ALA A 2 -6.57 -18.42 -11.74
CA ALA A 2 -5.19 -18.02 -11.45
C ALA A 2 -4.74 -16.71 -12.13
N ASP A 3 -5.46 -16.21 -13.15
CA ASP A 3 -5.05 -15.00 -13.90
C ASP A 3 -5.17 -13.70 -13.10
N ASN A 4 -6.07 -13.64 -12.11
CA ASN A 4 -6.41 -12.38 -11.46
C ASN A 4 -5.32 -11.86 -10.48
N GLU A 5 -4.52 -12.76 -9.89
CA GLU A 5 -3.48 -12.37 -8.91
C GLU A 5 -2.23 -11.80 -9.59
N GLY A 6 -1.86 -12.34 -10.76
CA GLY A 6 -0.78 -11.80 -11.57
C GLY A 6 -1.12 -10.41 -12.09
N GLU A 7 -2.38 -10.20 -12.50
CA GLU A 7 -2.89 -8.91 -12.95
C GLU A 7 -2.86 -7.85 -11.85
N ALA A 8 -3.27 -8.17 -10.62
CA ALA A 8 -3.24 -7.22 -9.50
C ALA A 8 -1.83 -6.69 -9.21
N TRP A 9 -0.84 -7.59 -9.15
CA TRP A 9 0.55 -7.20 -8.91
C TRP A 9 1.16 -6.41 -10.07
N LEU A 10 0.86 -6.81 -11.32
CA LEU A 10 1.29 -6.08 -12.51
C LEU A 10 0.70 -4.68 -12.55
N ALA A 11 -0.61 -4.54 -12.25
CA ALA A 11 -1.27 -3.25 -12.17
C ALA A 11 -0.61 -2.34 -11.12
N LEU A 12 -0.33 -2.87 -9.92
CA LEU A 12 0.41 -2.11 -8.91
C LEU A 12 1.79 -1.71 -9.43
N ARG A 13 2.50 -2.59 -10.13
CA ARG A 13 3.86 -2.30 -10.63
C ARG A 13 3.90 -1.14 -11.62
N GLU A 14 2.87 -0.99 -12.45
CA GLU A 14 2.76 0.14 -13.40
C GLU A 14 2.48 1.47 -12.68
N THR A 15 1.78 1.43 -11.54
CA THR A 15 1.51 2.62 -10.70
C THR A 15 2.67 2.95 -9.76
N ASP A 16 3.22 1.93 -9.10
CA ASP A 16 4.25 2.00 -8.07
C ASP A 16 5.12 0.73 -8.11
N ARG A 17 6.22 0.84 -8.86
CA ARG A 17 7.17 -0.25 -9.04
C ARG A 17 7.83 -0.68 -7.74
N GLU A 18 8.06 0.25 -6.83
CA GLU A 18 8.80 0.03 -5.59
C GLU A 18 8.01 -0.80 -4.59
N LEU A 19 6.74 -0.44 -4.37
CA LEU A 19 5.80 -1.23 -3.59
C LEU A 19 5.60 -2.61 -4.21
N ALA A 20 5.41 -2.69 -5.52
CA ALA A 20 5.28 -3.98 -6.21
C ALA A 20 6.52 -4.87 -5.97
N CYS A 21 7.73 -4.32 -6.05
CA CYS A 21 8.95 -5.08 -5.74
C CYS A 21 8.98 -5.56 -4.28
N CYS A 22 8.53 -4.77 -3.31
CA CYS A 22 8.43 -5.19 -1.91
C CYS A 22 7.49 -6.41 -1.73
N LEU A 23 6.41 -6.47 -2.51
CA LEU A 23 5.43 -7.55 -2.46
C LEU A 23 5.86 -8.87 -3.13
N LEU A 24 6.98 -8.90 -3.87
CA LEU A 24 7.52 -10.13 -4.48
C LEU A 24 7.80 -11.23 -3.46
N PHE A 25 8.00 -10.84 -2.20
CA PHE A 25 8.42 -11.72 -1.12
C PHE A 25 7.29 -12.19 -0.21
N VAL A 26 6.07 -11.71 -0.48
CA VAL A 26 4.81 -12.10 0.19
C VAL A 26 4.26 -13.37 -0.47
N PRO A 27 3.58 -14.28 0.27
CA PRO A 27 2.86 -15.42 -0.31
C PRO A 27 1.89 -15.00 -1.42
N SER A 28 1.69 -15.86 -2.43
CA SER A 28 0.79 -15.60 -3.58
C SER A 28 -0.61 -15.17 -3.15
N ASP A 29 -1.18 -15.92 -2.20
CA ASP A 29 -2.58 -15.80 -1.78
C ASP A 29 -2.91 -14.43 -1.17
N LEU A 30 -1.89 -13.78 -0.60
CA LEU A 30 -1.95 -12.48 0.04
C LEU A 30 -1.45 -11.35 -0.88
N ARG A 31 -0.50 -11.66 -1.79
CA ARG A 31 0.08 -10.68 -2.71
C ARG A 31 -0.99 -9.98 -3.55
N GLY A 32 -1.95 -10.72 -4.07
CA GLY A 32 -3.05 -10.14 -4.86
C GLY A 32 -3.87 -9.14 -4.04
N LEU A 33 -4.28 -9.53 -2.83
CA LEU A 33 -5.04 -8.67 -1.92
C LEU A 33 -4.29 -7.38 -1.57
N LEU A 34 -3.04 -7.50 -1.12
CA LEU A 34 -2.22 -6.32 -0.79
C LEU A 34 -2.00 -5.42 -2.00
N SER A 35 -1.80 -6.00 -3.19
CA SER A 35 -1.60 -5.22 -4.42
C SER A 35 -2.84 -4.39 -4.75
N ASP A 36 -4.04 -4.96 -4.62
CA ASP A 36 -5.29 -4.25 -4.87
C ASP A 36 -5.59 -3.21 -3.79
N LEU A 37 -5.28 -3.48 -2.52
CA LEU A 37 -5.44 -2.49 -1.43
C LEU A 37 -4.51 -1.29 -1.61
N LEU A 38 -3.25 -1.52 -1.97
CA LEU A 38 -2.30 -0.45 -2.26
C LEU A 38 -2.69 0.31 -3.53
N SER A 39 -3.22 -0.38 -4.54
CA SER A 39 -3.74 0.27 -5.75
C SER A 39 -4.94 1.17 -5.41
N LEU A 40 -5.85 0.73 -4.54
CA LEU A 40 -6.98 1.53 -4.09
C LEU A 40 -6.52 2.76 -3.30
N ALA A 41 -5.53 2.61 -2.41
CA ALA A 41 -4.92 3.74 -1.70
C ALA A 41 -4.30 4.77 -2.66
N HIS A 42 -3.60 4.31 -3.70
CA HIS A 42 -3.07 5.18 -4.76
C HIS A 42 -4.17 5.88 -5.56
N GLU A 43 -5.25 5.19 -5.90
CA GLU A 43 -6.41 5.80 -6.57
C GLU A 43 -7.09 6.87 -5.70
N CYS A 44 -7.17 6.64 -4.39
CA CYS A 44 -7.69 7.62 -3.43
C CYS A 44 -6.76 8.84 -3.31
N GLU A 45 -5.44 8.65 -3.24
CA GLU A 45 -4.47 9.76 -3.26
C GLU A 45 -4.56 10.55 -4.56
N ASN A 46 -4.63 9.86 -5.70
CA ASN A 46 -4.76 10.48 -7.01
C ASN A 46 -6.09 11.23 -7.18
N ALA A 47 -7.16 10.75 -6.53
CA ALA A 47 -8.44 11.45 -6.52
C ALA A 47 -8.37 12.82 -5.84
N ILE A 48 -7.50 12.99 -4.85
CA ILE A 48 -7.24 14.30 -4.22
C ILE A 48 -6.20 15.10 -4.99
N ARG A 49 -5.12 14.45 -5.43
CA ARG A 49 -3.93 15.12 -5.97
C ARG A 49 -4.09 15.66 -7.40
N ILE A 50 -4.87 14.99 -8.25
CA ILE A 50 -4.98 15.32 -9.68
C ILE A 50 -5.98 16.47 -9.94
N PRO A 51 -7.21 16.45 -9.40
CA PRO A 51 -8.18 17.51 -9.66
C PRO A 51 -7.78 18.81 -8.97
N SER A 52 -8.03 19.94 -9.62
CA SER A 52 -7.86 21.27 -9.01
C SER A 52 -9.01 21.66 -8.07
N GLU A 53 -10.17 21.01 -8.21
CA GLU A 53 -11.40 21.34 -7.48
C GLU A 53 -11.74 20.27 -6.45
N SER A 54 -11.95 20.68 -5.19
CA SER A 54 -12.29 19.77 -4.08
C SER A 54 -13.57 18.98 -4.32
N MET A 55 -14.55 19.56 -5.00
CA MET A 55 -15.80 18.88 -5.34
C MET A 55 -15.58 17.69 -6.28
N LEU A 56 -14.69 17.80 -7.27
CA LEU A 56 -14.37 16.70 -8.18
C LEU A 56 -13.63 15.57 -7.46
N ALA A 57 -12.73 15.92 -6.53
CA ALA A 57 -12.08 14.94 -5.66
C ALA A 57 -13.11 14.17 -4.81
N ALA A 58 -14.09 14.88 -4.23
CA ALA A 58 -15.15 14.27 -3.43
C ALA A 58 -16.01 13.31 -4.27
N ILE A 59 -16.42 13.72 -5.48
CA ILE A 59 -17.18 12.87 -6.40
C ILE A 59 -16.39 11.61 -6.76
N ARG A 60 -15.09 11.73 -7.02
CA ARG A 60 -14.25 10.58 -7.38
C ARG A 60 -14.05 9.61 -6.22
N LEU A 61 -13.89 10.10 -5.00
CA LEU A 61 -13.83 9.25 -3.81
C LEU A 61 -15.18 8.57 -3.54
N GLN A 62 -16.29 9.30 -3.68
CA GLN A 62 -17.64 8.74 -3.53
C GLN A 62 -17.94 7.68 -4.59
N TRP A 63 -17.48 7.88 -5.84
CA TRP A 63 -17.62 6.89 -6.90
C TRP A 63 -16.99 5.55 -6.52
N TRP A 64 -15.84 5.54 -5.82
CA TRP A 64 -15.24 4.29 -5.34
C TRP A 64 -16.10 3.58 -4.29
N VAL A 65 -16.76 4.32 -3.39
CA VAL A 65 -17.71 3.75 -2.42
C VAL A 65 -18.87 3.10 -3.16
N ASP A 66 -19.45 3.81 -4.12
CA ASP A 66 -20.60 3.34 -4.88
C ASP A 66 -20.23 2.13 -5.76
N ALA A 67 -19.06 2.14 -6.40
CA ALA A 67 -18.54 1.04 -7.22
C ALA A 67 -18.31 -0.24 -6.42
N LEU A 68 -17.91 -0.13 -5.16
CA LEU A 68 -17.71 -1.29 -4.28
C LEU A 68 -19.00 -1.80 -3.63
N ALA A 69 -20.03 -0.95 -3.54
CA ALA A 69 -21.35 -1.32 -3.04
C ALA A 69 -22.25 -1.96 -4.11
N GLY A 70 -22.05 -1.62 -5.38
CA GLY A 70 -22.80 -2.15 -6.51
C GLY A 70 -22.16 -3.37 -7.19
N ASP A 71 -22.93 -4.01 -8.08
CA ASP A 71 -22.51 -5.11 -8.97
C ASP A 71 -22.51 -4.64 -10.45
N ASP A 72 -22.19 -3.37 -10.71
CA ASP A 72 -22.26 -2.80 -12.06
C ASP A 72 -21.20 -3.45 -13.00
N PRO A 73 -21.59 -3.98 -14.16
CA PRO A 73 -20.67 -4.62 -15.12
C PRO A 73 -19.75 -3.63 -15.89
N THR A 74 -19.85 -2.31 -15.66
CA THR A 74 -18.98 -1.28 -16.26
C THR A 74 -17.86 -0.79 -15.33
N VAL A 75 -17.67 -1.50 -14.21
CA VAL A 75 -16.78 -1.11 -13.12
C VAL A 75 -15.30 -1.23 -13.52
N ALA A 76 -14.47 -0.34 -12.97
CA ALA A 76 -13.03 -0.35 -13.23
C ALA A 76 -12.40 -1.71 -12.87
N PRO A 77 -11.37 -2.18 -13.60
CA PRO A 77 -10.76 -3.50 -13.36
C PRO A 77 -10.34 -3.73 -11.91
N LEU A 78 -9.87 -2.69 -11.20
CA LEU A 78 -9.53 -2.81 -9.78
C LEU A 78 -10.74 -3.14 -8.90
N ALA A 79 -11.90 -2.54 -9.15
CA ALA A 79 -13.08 -2.82 -8.34
C ALA A 79 -13.62 -4.24 -8.60
N GLU A 80 -13.55 -4.76 -9.84
CA GLU A 80 -13.88 -6.18 -10.10
C GLU A 80 -12.99 -7.15 -9.27
N ARG A 81 -11.70 -6.85 -9.14
CA ARG A 81 -10.77 -7.64 -8.31
C ARG A 81 -11.10 -7.52 -6.83
N LEU A 82 -11.43 -6.32 -6.36
CA LEU A 82 -11.88 -6.08 -4.98
C LEU A 82 -13.21 -6.82 -4.67
N HIS A 83 -14.17 -6.85 -5.59
CA HIS A 83 -15.37 -7.70 -5.47
C HIS A 83 -15.03 -9.19 -5.40
N GLY A 84 -13.99 -9.63 -6.12
CA GLY A 84 -13.42 -10.97 -5.98
C GLY A 84 -12.95 -11.26 -4.54
N HIS A 85 -12.20 -10.34 -3.94
CA HIS A 85 -11.75 -10.48 -2.54
C HIS A 85 -12.90 -10.43 -1.54
N LEU A 86 -13.91 -9.56 -1.75
CA LEU A 86 -15.13 -9.49 -0.95
C LEU A 86 -15.90 -10.83 -0.96
N ARG A 87 -16.14 -11.40 -2.15
CA ARG A 87 -16.82 -12.70 -2.31
C ARG A 87 -16.05 -13.84 -1.67
N SER A 88 -14.71 -13.78 -1.67
CA SER A 88 -13.86 -14.77 -1.02
C SER A 88 -13.79 -14.64 0.51
N GLY A 89 -14.31 -13.55 1.07
CA GLY A 89 -14.26 -13.26 2.52
C GLY A 89 -12.88 -12.85 3.04
N LYS A 90 -11.90 -12.62 2.16
CA LYS A 90 -10.54 -12.16 2.54
C LYS A 90 -10.54 -10.75 3.15
N ILE A 91 -11.54 -9.94 2.80
CA ILE A 91 -11.74 -8.59 3.34
C ILE A 91 -13.24 -8.27 3.38
N GLY A 92 -13.67 -7.47 4.36
CA GLY A 92 -15.03 -6.97 4.46
C GLY A 92 -15.21 -5.60 3.78
N ILE A 93 -16.43 -5.33 3.29
CA ILE A 93 -16.77 -4.05 2.67
C ILE A 93 -16.52 -2.85 3.59
N GLY A 94 -16.78 -3.01 4.90
CA GLY A 94 -16.51 -1.97 5.90
C GLY A 94 -15.02 -1.61 6.01
N GLN A 95 -14.10 -2.54 5.74
CA GLN A 95 -12.66 -2.25 5.73
C GLN A 95 -12.26 -1.47 4.47
N LEU A 96 -12.85 -1.77 3.31
CA LEU A 96 -12.61 -0.99 2.10
C LEU A 96 -13.18 0.43 2.22
N HIS A 97 -14.39 0.58 2.75
CA HIS A 97 -14.97 1.88 3.04
C HIS A 97 -14.15 2.67 4.07
N ALA A 98 -13.65 2.00 5.11
CA ALA A 98 -12.75 2.65 6.08
C ALA A 98 -11.46 3.14 5.41
N LEU A 99 -10.89 2.38 4.45
CA LEU A 99 -9.72 2.80 3.70
C LEU A 99 -10.01 4.05 2.86
N ILE A 100 -11.11 4.07 2.10
CA ILE A 100 -11.51 5.24 1.30
C ILE A 100 -11.82 6.45 2.21
N GLY A 101 -12.46 6.19 3.35
CA GLY A 101 -12.80 7.18 4.37
C GLY A 101 -11.60 8.01 4.83
N LEU A 102 -10.40 7.42 4.91
CA LEU A 102 -9.18 8.15 5.26
C LEU A 102 -8.91 9.36 4.36
N TRP A 103 -9.18 9.22 3.06
CA TRP A 103 -9.00 10.30 2.09
C TRP A 103 -10.22 11.23 2.05
N GLN A 104 -11.43 10.71 2.30
CA GLN A 104 -12.62 11.55 2.45
C GLN A 104 -12.50 12.50 3.65
N ASP A 105 -12.05 12.00 4.79
CA ASP A 105 -11.81 12.79 6.00
C ASP A 105 -10.71 13.84 5.76
N ARG A 106 -9.61 13.47 5.07
CA ARG A 106 -8.57 14.42 4.66
C ARG A 106 -9.14 15.54 3.79
N LEU A 107 -10.02 15.23 2.86
CA LEU A 107 -10.62 16.21 1.96
C LEU A 107 -11.58 17.17 2.69
N GLN A 108 -12.30 16.68 3.70
CA GLN A 108 -13.27 17.47 4.48
C GLN A 108 -12.61 18.32 5.56
N ASP A 109 -11.75 17.71 6.38
CA ASP A 109 -11.23 18.34 7.59
C ASP A 109 -9.88 19.03 7.36
N GLY A 110 -9.11 18.59 6.36
CA GLY A 110 -7.78 19.14 6.03
C GLY A 110 -6.73 18.99 7.13
N THR A 111 -7.07 18.35 8.25
CA THR A 111 -6.22 18.22 9.46
C THR A 111 -5.09 17.22 9.28
N GLN A 112 -5.27 16.24 8.40
CA GLN A 112 -4.28 15.20 8.09
C GLN A 112 -3.76 15.37 6.66
N GLY A 113 -2.44 15.45 6.50
CA GLY A 113 -1.78 15.39 5.20
C GLY A 113 -1.73 13.97 4.62
N ALA A 114 -1.17 13.81 3.42
CA ALA A 114 -1.01 12.51 2.76
C ALA A 114 -0.35 11.46 3.66
N ALA A 115 0.71 11.86 4.37
CA ALA A 115 1.43 11.01 5.31
C ALA A 115 0.53 10.42 6.41
N GLY A 116 -0.51 11.14 6.86
CA GLY A 116 -1.49 10.64 7.82
C GLY A 116 -2.37 9.54 7.23
N CYS A 117 -2.90 9.75 6.02
CA CYS A 117 -3.71 8.76 5.31
C CYS A 117 -2.93 7.48 5.04
N TRP A 118 -1.70 7.60 4.50
CA TRP A 118 -0.85 6.45 4.22
C TRP A 118 -0.43 5.69 5.48
N ALA A 119 -0.16 6.39 6.59
CA ALA A 119 0.08 5.75 7.89
C ALA A 119 -1.12 4.90 8.33
N GLN A 120 -2.33 5.44 8.24
CA GLN A 120 -3.53 4.71 8.64
C GLN A 120 -3.83 3.53 7.69
N ALA A 121 -3.69 3.72 6.37
CA ALA A 121 -3.85 2.66 5.38
C ALA A 121 -2.90 1.50 5.62
N PHE A 122 -1.63 1.78 5.89
CA PHE A 122 -0.64 0.74 6.18
C PHE A 122 -0.91 0.06 7.52
N ALA A 123 -1.40 0.76 8.53
CA ALA A 123 -1.77 0.15 9.80
C ALA A 123 -2.93 -0.86 9.67
N MET A 124 -3.74 -0.76 8.61
CA MET A 124 -4.84 -1.70 8.35
C MET A 124 -4.35 -3.03 7.77
N MET A 125 -3.30 -3.03 6.93
CA MET A 125 -2.86 -4.23 6.20
C MET A 125 -2.40 -5.37 7.13
N PRO A 126 -1.51 -5.16 8.12
CA PRO A 126 -1.13 -6.21 9.05
C PRO A 126 -2.29 -6.73 9.90
N ARG A 127 -3.36 -5.94 10.08
CA ARG A 127 -4.55 -6.41 10.82
C ARG A 127 -5.36 -7.40 10.01
N ILE A 128 -5.36 -7.27 8.68
CA ILE A 128 -5.94 -8.26 7.76
C ILE A 128 -5.13 -9.57 7.82
N GLU A 129 -3.83 -9.46 8.10
CA GLU A 129 -2.90 -10.58 8.27
C GLU A 129 -2.86 -11.13 9.72
N GLU A 130 -3.77 -10.68 10.61
CA GLU A 130 -3.81 -11.01 12.05
C GLU A 130 -2.53 -10.62 12.85
N ARG A 131 -1.69 -9.76 12.27
CA ARG A 131 -0.43 -9.23 12.84
C ARG A 131 -0.62 -7.85 13.47
N HIS A 132 -1.53 -7.77 14.43
CA HIS A 132 -1.86 -6.52 15.14
C HIS A 132 -0.66 -5.87 15.83
N ASP A 133 0.33 -6.66 16.24
CA ASP A 133 1.59 -6.22 16.85
C ASP A 133 2.41 -5.28 15.95
N LEU A 134 2.21 -5.39 14.62
CA LEU A 134 2.94 -4.61 13.64
C LEU A 134 2.20 -3.35 13.18
N ALA A 135 0.94 -3.13 13.59
CA ALA A 135 0.13 -2.02 13.08
C ALA A 135 0.76 -0.64 13.33
N ARG A 136 1.34 -0.42 14.52
CA ARG A 136 2.04 0.85 14.84
C ARG A 136 3.27 1.06 13.96
N MET A 137 4.01 -0.02 13.71
CA MET A 137 5.21 0.00 12.88
C MET A 137 4.86 0.24 11.42
N ALA A 138 3.81 -0.41 10.91
CA ALA A 138 3.30 -0.18 9.58
C ALA A 138 2.81 1.26 9.39
N ALA A 139 2.18 1.85 10.42
CA ALA A 139 1.81 3.26 10.40
C ALA A 139 3.02 4.19 10.25
N GLU A 140 4.11 3.91 10.96
CA GLU A 140 5.36 4.66 10.84
C GLU A 140 5.91 4.60 9.41
N ILE A 141 6.02 3.39 8.86
CA ILE A 141 6.52 3.16 7.51
C ILE A 141 5.61 3.83 6.47
N GLY A 142 4.30 3.75 6.63
CA GLY A 142 3.33 4.39 5.74
C GLY A 142 3.41 5.93 5.78
N ARG A 143 3.66 6.52 6.96
CA ARG A 143 3.90 7.96 7.07
C ARG A 143 5.13 8.38 6.28
N CYS A 144 6.23 7.66 6.48
CA CYS A 144 7.51 7.91 5.81
C CYS A 144 7.45 7.64 4.31
N PHE A 145 6.63 6.70 3.87
CA PHE A 145 6.42 6.41 2.45
C PHE A 145 5.84 7.61 1.68
N ALA A 146 4.92 8.36 2.31
CA ALA A 146 4.27 9.52 1.68
C ALA A 146 4.87 10.87 2.11
N GLY A 147 6.00 10.85 2.82
CA GLY A 147 6.71 12.04 3.27
C GLY A 147 8.20 11.95 2.99
N ASP A 148 8.96 12.92 3.50
CA ASP A 148 10.41 13.03 3.24
C ASP A 148 11.26 12.53 4.43
N GLU A 149 10.65 11.87 5.42
CA GLU A 149 11.31 11.44 6.67
C GLU A 149 11.63 9.94 6.67
N ALA A 150 12.84 9.57 7.12
CA ALA A 150 13.20 8.16 7.24
C ALA A 150 12.41 7.52 8.38
N PRO A 151 12.00 6.25 8.24
CA PRO A 151 11.35 5.55 9.32
C PRO A 151 12.31 5.40 10.50
N ASP A 152 11.91 5.88 11.69
CA ASP A 152 12.62 5.68 12.96
C ASP A 152 12.36 4.27 13.51
N VAL A 153 12.87 3.28 12.78
CA VAL A 153 12.63 1.86 13.04
C VAL A 153 13.94 1.10 13.13
N ASP A 154 14.13 0.28 14.16
CA ASP A 154 15.28 -0.62 14.21
C ASP A 154 15.07 -1.74 13.17
N LEU A 155 15.73 -1.62 12.01
CA LEU A 155 15.63 -2.60 10.91
C LEU A 155 16.04 -4.02 11.33
N LYS A 156 16.99 -4.19 12.26
CA LYS A 156 17.40 -5.51 12.73
C LYS A 156 16.31 -6.13 13.60
N LYS A 157 15.69 -5.32 14.47
CA LYS A 157 14.54 -5.74 15.27
C LYS A 157 13.33 -6.03 14.38
N LEU A 158 13.00 -5.14 13.45
CA LEU A 158 11.89 -5.30 12.51
C LEU A 158 12.03 -6.60 11.71
N ARG A 159 13.22 -6.88 11.17
CA ARG A 159 13.50 -8.12 10.44
C ARG A 159 13.20 -9.38 11.25
N ARG A 160 13.46 -9.37 12.56
CA ARG A 160 13.18 -10.50 13.46
C ARG A 160 11.69 -10.65 13.80
N GLN A 161 10.92 -9.56 13.68
CA GLN A 161 9.50 -9.53 14.01
C GLN A 161 8.60 -9.86 12.82
N VAL A 162 9.00 -9.48 11.60
CA VAL A 162 8.20 -9.75 10.39
C VAL A 162 8.27 -11.22 9.97
N GLY A 163 7.11 -11.74 9.55
CA GLY A 163 6.93 -13.06 8.98
C GLY A 163 7.16 -13.09 7.48
N ALA A 164 6.62 -14.10 6.80
CA ALA A 164 6.63 -14.16 5.33
C ALA A 164 5.56 -13.25 4.70
N ASP A 165 4.40 -13.18 5.35
CA ASP A 165 3.24 -12.32 5.07
C ASP A 165 3.57 -10.82 5.15
N THR A 166 4.31 -10.42 6.18
CA THR A 166 4.59 -9.03 6.56
C THR A 166 5.97 -8.53 6.13
N ARG A 167 6.74 -9.37 5.41
CA ARG A 167 8.13 -9.05 5.04
C ARG A 167 8.27 -7.80 4.18
N TRP A 168 7.22 -7.47 3.44
CA TRP A 168 7.17 -6.28 2.60
C TRP A 168 7.39 -4.99 3.42
N LEU A 169 6.91 -4.93 4.67
CA LEU A 169 7.15 -3.80 5.57
C LEU A 169 8.64 -3.57 5.85
N PHE A 170 9.37 -4.66 6.12
CA PHE A 170 10.81 -4.59 6.35
C PHE A 170 11.56 -4.11 5.10
N LEU A 171 11.19 -4.63 3.93
CA LEU A 171 11.83 -4.27 2.67
C LEU A 171 11.54 -2.83 2.29
N LEU A 172 10.31 -2.37 2.51
CA LEU A 172 9.93 -0.99 2.28
C LEU A 172 10.64 -0.02 3.23
N ALA A 173 10.78 -0.39 4.51
CA ALA A 173 11.56 0.41 5.45
C ALA A 173 13.04 0.51 5.03
N CYS A 174 13.62 -0.57 4.47
CA CYS A 174 14.96 -0.51 3.89
C CYS A 174 15.00 0.40 2.66
N LEU A 175 13.98 0.33 1.80
CA LEU A 175 13.89 1.12 0.59
C LEU A 175 13.81 2.62 0.89
N ILE A 176 12.92 3.04 1.79
CA ILE A 176 12.77 4.45 2.17
C ILE A 176 14.09 5.00 2.74
N ARG A 177 14.77 4.25 3.61
CA ARG A 177 16.10 4.66 4.11
C ARG A 177 17.16 4.72 3.01
N HIS A 178 17.09 3.80 2.06
CA HIS A 178 18.02 3.77 0.95
C HIS A 178 17.85 4.99 0.04
N ASP A 179 16.61 5.37 -0.26
CA ASP A 179 16.34 6.52 -1.14
C ASP A 179 16.85 7.83 -0.52
N GLN A 180 16.58 8.02 0.78
CA GLN A 180 17.07 9.20 1.52
C GLN A 180 18.58 9.32 1.60
N THR A 181 19.28 8.18 1.68
CA THR A 181 20.75 8.18 1.68
C THR A 181 21.33 8.39 0.28
N SER A 182 20.61 7.99 -0.77
CA SER A 182 21.13 7.93 -2.15
C SER A 182 20.96 9.21 -2.98
N HIS A 183 20.42 10.29 -2.39
CA HIS A 183 20.33 11.64 -2.97
C HIS A 183 19.93 11.63 -4.46
N GLY A 184 18.76 11.07 -4.79
CA GLY A 184 18.06 11.29 -6.06
C GLY A 184 18.71 10.71 -7.31
N THR A 185 19.49 9.64 -7.21
CA THR A 185 20.16 9.01 -8.36
C THR A 185 19.24 8.06 -9.15
N GLY A 186 18.21 8.62 -9.81
CA GLY A 186 17.47 7.95 -10.88
C GLY A 186 16.84 6.59 -10.53
N THR A 187 16.33 5.89 -11.56
CA THR A 187 15.75 4.55 -11.39
C THR A 187 16.85 3.55 -11.03
N ASP A 188 16.81 2.99 -9.83
CA ASP A 188 17.76 1.94 -9.40
C ASP A 188 17.50 0.63 -10.18
N GLY A 189 18.26 0.43 -11.26
CA GLY A 189 18.21 -0.79 -12.07
C GLY A 189 18.56 -2.06 -11.29
N LEU A 190 19.17 -1.95 -10.11
CA LEU A 190 19.56 -3.06 -9.23
C LEU A 190 18.63 -3.22 -8.02
N LEU A 191 17.51 -2.48 -7.96
CA LEU A 191 16.58 -2.50 -6.83
C LEU A 191 16.20 -3.92 -6.38
N VAL A 192 15.80 -4.78 -7.32
CA VAL A 192 15.41 -6.17 -7.02
C VAL A 192 16.56 -6.96 -6.41
N TRP A 193 17.79 -6.78 -6.91
CA TRP A 193 18.99 -7.41 -6.37
C TRP A 193 19.33 -6.91 -4.97
N ARG A 194 19.10 -5.62 -4.68
CA ARG A 194 19.26 -5.07 -3.33
C ARG A 194 18.21 -5.63 -2.38
N MET A 195 16.94 -5.68 -2.79
CA MET A 195 15.87 -6.27 -1.96
C MET A 195 16.17 -7.74 -1.62
N LEU A 196 16.70 -8.49 -2.60
CA LEU A 196 17.21 -9.84 -2.39
C LEU A 196 18.33 -9.84 -1.33
N ALA A 197 19.36 -9.01 -1.48
CA ALA A 197 20.43 -8.89 -0.48
C ALA A 197 19.89 -8.54 0.92
N TRP A 198 18.99 -7.56 1.03
CA TRP A 198 18.36 -7.14 2.28
C TRP A 198 17.51 -8.23 2.92
N ARG A 199 16.79 -9.03 2.14
CA ARG A 199 16.06 -10.21 2.63
C ARG A 199 16.99 -11.15 3.40
N TRP A 200 18.22 -11.36 2.89
CA TRP A 200 19.25 -12.16 3.58
C TRP A 200 20.05 -11.38 4.63
N GLY A 201 19.81 -10.08 4.76
CA GLY A 201 20.46 -9.21 5.75
C GLY A 201 21.84 -8.73 5.34
N ILE A 202 22.16 -8.86 4.06
CA ILE A 202 23.42 -8.40 3.50
C ILE A 202 23.28 -6.89 3.30
N ARG A 203 24.18 -6.11 3.90
CA ARG A 203 24.30 -4.64 3.72
C ARG A 203 22.97 -3.89 3.92
N LEU A 204 22.45 -3.91 5.14
CA LEU A 204 21.31 -3.07 5.52
C LEU A 204 21.66 -1.59 5.27
N PRO A 205 20.70 -0.77 4.81
CA PRO A 205 20.90 0.66 4.70
C PRO A 205 21.17 1.25 6.09
N SER A 206 22.19 2.11 6.16
CA SER A 206 22.64 2.80 7.38
C SER A 206 21.69 3.92 7.75
#